data_AF-A0A812Y0B1-F1
#
_entry.id   AF-A0A812Y0B1-F1
#
_cell.length_a   1.000
_cell.length_b   1.000
_cell.length_c   1.000
_cell.angle_alpha   90.00
_cell.angle_beta   90.00
_cell.angle_gamma   90.00
#
_symmetry.space_group_name_H-M   'P 1'
#
loop_
_entity.id
_entity.type
_entity.pdbx_description
1 polymer ?
#
loop_
_entity_poly.entity_id
_entity_poly.type
_entity_poly.pdbx_seq_one_letter_code
_entity_poly.pdbx_strand_id
1 'polypeptide(L)'
;MASFDDLFRNRDKGPVFQVRVSTLGSPLGTLTAYGEWRVQGLKEAVKAKWNWSEHRQRLFFGDLELCDVLLQANRHPDRSYSEELWDLLDHPRDGDVVDLNLLSRTAEQEQFLAALSPMLADGDVSELVQNAPAEVRGDRYCMLAVVAWNYNYPDLQFASEELRADREFILQCVTIYARCLWCIGEHLVGDRAFMEEAIRRSPFALEYATDDLKNEEALVRLALKGTPSALSAAAPRFRDMKELVLQCVTKRGYALREMSDRMKSDREVVLAAVRECPQAIEYASPDLRADPEVNVLLKAGNL
;
A
#
# COMPACT_ATOMS: atom_id res chain seq x y z
N MET A 1 30.71 -4.26 -23.99
CA MET A 1 30.34 -3.65 -22.70
C MET A 1 29.92 -2.24 -22.98
N ALA A 2 28.64 -1.91 -22.82
CA ALA A 2 28.19 -0.53 -22.82
C ALA A 2 28.89 0.20 -21.65
N SER A 3 29.33 1.45 -21.85
CA SER A 3 29.87 2.28 -20.78
C SER A 3 28.85 2.42 -19.64
N PHE A 4 29.30 2.64 -18.39
CA PHE A 4 28.41 3.01 -17.28
C PHE A 4 27.51 4.20 -17.67
N ASP A 5 28.04 5.12 -18.48
CA ASP A 5 27.29 6.26 -19.02
C ASP A 5 26.24 5.85 -20.07
N ASP A 6 26.42 4.72 -20.76
CA ASP A 6 25.52 4.27 -21.83
C ASP A 6 24.23 3.60 -21.32
N LEU A 7 24.24 3.01 -20.11
CA LEU A 7 23.06 2.35 -19.54
C LEU A 7 21.92 3.32 -19.20
N PHE A 8 22.25 4.62 -19.04
CA PHE A 8 21.30 5.64 -18.58
C PHE A 8 21.14 6.81 -19.56
N ARG A 9 21.74 6.72 -20.76
CA ARG A 9 21.74 7.77 -21.80
C ARG A 9 20.37 8.12 -22.40
N ASN A 10 19.31 7.35 -22.16
CA ASN A 10 17.99 7.66 -22.70
C ASN A 10 17.14 8.63 -21.82
N ARG A 11 17.78 9.43 -20.96
CA ARG A 11 17.14 10.45 -20.11
C ARG A 11 17.67 11.88 -20.34
N ASP A 12 18.11 12.19 -21.56
CA ASP A 12 18.75 13.47 -21.96
C ASP A 12 17.83 14.73 -21.92
N LYS A 13 16.70 14.70 -21.21
CA LYS A 13 15.77 15.85 -21.06
C LYS A 13 15.23 16.01 -19.64
N GLY A 14 16.09 15.88 -18.64
CA GLY A 14 15.70 16.04 -17.25
C GLY A 14 16.77 16.71 -16.39
N PRO A 15 16.42 17.13 -15.18
CA PRO A 15 17.33 17.70 -14.21
C PRO A 15 18.52 16.78 -13.92
N VAL A 16 19.70 17.36 -13.72
CA VAL A 16 20.95 16.65 -13.40
C VAL A 16 21.30 16.86 -11.94
N PHE A 17 21.43 15.77 -11.19
CA PHE A 17 21.76 15.80 -9.76
C PHE A 17 22.83 14.75 -9.42
N GLN A 18 23.45 14.91 -8.24
CA GLN A 18 24.52 14.04 -7.77
C GLN A 18 24.05 13.19 -6.60
N VAL A 19 24.36 11.90 -6.61
CA VAL A 19 24.11 10.99 -5.48
C VAL A 19 25.44 10.56 -4.89
N ARG A 20 25.80 11.12 -3.74
CA ARG A 20 26.99 10.73 -2.99
C ARG A 20 26.65 9.52 -2.13
N VAL A 21 27.41 8.45 -2.31
CA VAL A 21 27.23 7.20 -1.58
C VAL A 21 28.40 7.01 -0.62
N SER A 22 28.09 6.73 0.63
CA SER A 22 29.07 6.44 1.69
C SER A 22 28.79 5.08 2.34
N THR A 23 29.80 4.42 2.88
CA THR A 23 29.68 3.19 3.67
C THR A 23 30.27 3.41 5.05
N LEU A 24 29.57 3.10 6.15
CA LEU A 24 30.08 3.23 7.53
C LEU A 24 30.91 4.51 7.79
N GLY A 25 30.43 5.66 7.28
CA GLY A 25 31.10 6.97 7.44
C GLY A 25 32.26 7.26 6.46
N SER A 26 32.56 6.38 5.53
CA SER A 26 33.59 6.56 4.50
C SER A 26 32.95 6.78 3.12
N PRO A 27 33.34 7.82 2.35
CA PRO A 27 32.83 8.02 0.99
C PRO A 27 33.19 6.84 0.07
N LEU A 28 32.18 6.25 -0.56
CA LEU A 28 32.35 5.21 -1.58
C LEU A 28 32.50 5.83 -2.98
N GLY A 29 31.78 6.92 -3.24
CA GLY A 29 31.89 7.74 -4.44
C GLY A 29 30.57 8.39 -4.82
N THR A 30 30.47 8.92 -6.04
CA THR A 30 29.30 9.69 -6.50
C THR A 30 28.71 9.09 -7.78
N LEU A 31 27.39 9.01 -7.88
CA LEU A 31 26.65 8.73 -9.11
C LEU A 31 26.12 10.05 -9.68
N THR A 32 26.18 10.21 -11.00
CA THR A 32 25.47 11.29 -11.69
C THR A 32 24.14 10.74 -12.16
N ALA A 33 23.05 11.37 -11.72
CA ALA A 33 21.69 10.99 -12.07
C ALA A 33 21.09 12.02 -13.03
N TYR A 34 20.42 11.52 -14.07
CA TYR A 34 19.71 12.31 -15.09
C TYR A 34 18.21 12.03 -15.02
N GLY A 35 17.40 13.09 -14.91
CA GLY A 35 15.95 13.03 -14.78
C GLY A 35 15.50 12.40 -13.45
N GLU A 36 14.26 11.90 -13.41
CA GLU A 36 13.66 11.34 -12.18
C GLU A 36 14.12 9.91 -11.92
N TRP A 37 14.49 9.56 -10.69
CA TRP A 37 15.01 8.24 -10.33
C TRP A 37 14.11 7.52 -9.33
N ARG A 38 13.85 6.25 -9.59
CA ARG A 38 13.26 5.34 -8.59
C ARG A 38 14.36 4.61 -7.83
N VAL A 39 14.05 4.11 -6.64
CA VAL A 39 14.98 3.30 -5.83
C VAL A 39 15.57 2.13 -6.62
N GLN A 40 14.79 1.50 -7.51
CA GLN A 40 15.29 0.45 -8.40
C GLN A 40 16.47 0.93 -9.27
N GLY A 41 16.34 2.12 -9.88
CA GLY A 41 17.40 2.72 -10.69
C GLY A 41 18.64 3.06 -9.87
N LEU A 42 18.46 3.52 -8.62
CA LEU A 42 19.59 3.72 -7.69
C LEU A 42 20.33 2.42 -7.42
N LYS A 43 19.61 1.33 -7.12
CA LYS A 43 20.22 0.02 -6.84
C LYS A 43 20.94 -0.55 -8.06
N GLU A 44 20.37 -0.41 -9.25
CA GLU A 44 20.99 -0.80 -10.51
C GLU A 44 22.27 -0.01 -10.79
N ALA A 45 22.29 1.29 -10.53
CA ALA A 45 23.47 2.12 -10.69
C ALA A 45 24.57 1.79 -9.66
N VAL A 46 24.19 1.52 -8.40
CA VAL A 46 25.13 1.04 -7.37
C VAL A 46 25.75 -0.30 -7.78
N LYS A 47 24.93 -1.22 -8.29
CA LYS A 47 25.38 -2.51 -8.83
C LYS A 47 26.33 -2.34 -10.01
N ALA A 48 25.98 -1.49 -10.97
CA ALA A 48 26.79 -1.25 -12.16
C ALA A 48 28.14 -0.58 -11.82
N LYS A 49 28.16 0.35 -10.86
CA LYS A 49 29.37 1.11 -10.51
C LYS A 49 30.31 0.37 -9.56
N TRP A 50 29.75 -0.26 -8.52
CA TRP A 50 30.53 -0.82 -7.41
C TRP A 50 30.38 -2.34 -7.28
N ASN A 51 29.60 -3.00 -8.14
CA ASN A 51 29.38 -4.45 -8.15
C ASN A 51 28.74 -5.02 -6.87
N TRP A 52 27.82 -4.26 -6.28
CA TRP A 52 26.98 -4.76 -5.18
C TRP A 52 25.68 -5.30 -5.75
N SER A 53 25.33 -6.57 -5.51
CA SER A 53 24.04 -7.13 -5.94
C SER A 53 22.88 -6.36 -5.30
N GLU A 54 21.72 -6.26 -5.96
CA GLU A 54 20.56 -5.55 -5.42
C GLU A 54 20.12 -6.10 -4.04
N HIS A 55 20.20 -7.41 -3.85
CA HIS A 55 19.86 -8.08 -2.58
C HIS A 55 20.90 -7.83 -1.48
N ARG A 56 22.16 -7.54 -1.81
CA ARG A 56 23.18 -7.16 -0.83
C ARG A 56 23.02 -5.73 -0.32
N GLN A 57 22.47 -4.84 -1.14
CA GLN A 57 22.45 -3.40 -0.87
C GLN A 57 21.35 -2.99 0.12
N ARG A 58 21.74 -2.37 1.24
CA ARG A 58 20.84 -1.55 2.06
C ARG A 58 21.19 -0.08 1.86
N LEU A 59 20.37 0.63 1.10
CA LEU A 59 20.54 2.06 0.86
C LEU A 59 19.71 2.82 1.88
N PHE A 60 20.31 3.83 2.53
CA PHE A 60 19.65 4.67 3.51
C PHE A 60 19.76 6.14 3.14
N PHE A 61 18.66 6.88 3.29
CA PHE A 61 18.64 8.33 3.29
C PHE A 61 18.33 8.81 4.72
N GLY A 62 19.32 9.40 5.39
CA GLY A 62 19.27 9.56 6.84
C GLY A 62 19.10 8.19 7.52
N ASP A 63 18.05 8.06 8.33
CA ASP A 63 17.70 6.82 9.04
C ASP A 63 16.70 5.94 8.26
N LEU A 64 16.27 6.36 7.07
CA LEU A 64 15.26 5.68 6.28
C LEU A 64 15.89 4.72 5.27
N GLU A 65 15.67 3.41 5.43
CA GLU A 65 16.05 2.42 4.42
C GLU A 65 15.16 2.55 3.17
N LEU A 66 15.79 2.65 2.00
CA LEU A 66 15.12 2.74 0.72
C LEU A 66 14.64 1.36 0.28
N CYS A 67 13.32 1.11 0.43
CA CYS A 67 12.69 -0.16 0.06
C CYS A 67 11.95 -0.07 -1.28
N ASP A 68 12.57 -0.58 -2.34
CA ASP A 68 11.88 -0.89 -3.61
C ASP A 68 10.60 -1.72 -3.41
N VAL A 69 10.57 -2.63 -2.44
CA VAL A 69 9.41 -3.43 -2.05
C VAL A 69 8.16 -2.58 -1.79
N LEU A 70 8.27 -1.54 -0.95
CA LEU A 70 7.14 -0.64 -0.64
C LEU A 70 6.74 0.22 -1.85
N LEU A 71 7.69 0.49 -2.74
CA LEU A 71 7.44 1.25 -3.97
C LEU A 71 6.77 0.40 -5.06
N GLN A 72 6.97 -0.92 -5.05
CA GLN A 72 6.36 -1.85 -6.00
C GLN A 72 4.97 -2.33 -5.54
N ALA A 73 4.75 -2.47 -4.22
CA ALA A 73 3.46 -2.78 -3.64
C ALA A 73 2.42 -1.66 -3.82
N ASN A 74 2.88 -0.41 -3.85
CA ASN A 74 2.05 0.76 -4.11
C ASN A 74 1.65 0.83 -5.60
N ARG A 75 0.59 0.09 -5.97
CA ARG A 75 -0.17 0.34 -7.21
C ARG A 75 -0.95 1.67 -7.19
N HIS A 76 -0.82 2.44 -6.11
CA HIS A 76 -1.29 3.82 -6.00
C HIS A 76 -0.17 4.71 -5.43
N PRO A 77 0.08 5.89 -6.02
CA PRO A 77 1.05 6.84 -5.52
C PRO A 77 0.44 7.58 -4.32
N ASP A 78 0.59 7.06 -3.10
CA ASP A 78 0.49 7.94 -1.93
C ASP A 78 1.28 7.41 -0.70
N ARG A 79 2.25 8.24 -0.29
CA ARG A 79 2.75 8.49 1.09
C ARG A 79 3.15 7.32 2.00
N SER A 80 4.22 6.60 1.67
CA SER A 80 4.96 5.76 2.65
C SER A 80 6.41 6.15 2.91
N TYR A 81 6.94 7.13 2.16
CA TYR A 81 8.26 7.74 2.40
C TYR A 81 8.10 9.20 2.83
N SER A 82 9.11 9.76 3.52
CA SER A 82 9.12 11.17 3.87
C SER A 82 8.96 12.03 2.60
N GLU A 83 8.17 13.11 2.68
CA GLU A 83 7.98 14.05 1.56
C GLU A 83 9.32 14.53 0.99
N GLU A 84 10.35 14.61 1.85
CA GLU A 84 11.73 14.98 1.52
C GLU A 84 12.44 14.00 0.56
N LEU A 85 12.24 12.69 0.71
CA LEU A 85 12.83 11.71 -0.20
C LEU A 85 12.11 11.70 -1.56
N TRP A 86 10.79 11.86 -1.52
CA TRP A 86 9.95 11.95 -2.72
C TRP A 86 10.33 13.17 -3.57
N ASP A 87 10.43 14.35 -2.96
CA ASP A 87 10.84 15.57 -3.67
C ASP A 87 12.22 15.43 -4.31
N LEU A 88 13.14 14.72 -3.65
CA LEU A 88 14.54 14.65 -4.09
C LEU A 88 14.79 13.61 -5.20
N LEU A 89 14.05 12.50 -5.22
CA LEU A 89 14.25 11.43 -6.20
C LEU A 89 13.27 11.51 -7.39
N ASP A 90 12.01 11.89 -7.13
CA ASP A 90 11.00 12.04 -8.19
C ASP A 90 10.92 13.46 -8.75
N HIS A 91 11.35 14.50 -8.01
CA HIS A 91 11.36 15.90 -8.50
C HIS A 91 12.71 16.62 -8.33
N PRO A 92 13.84 16.01 -8.72
CA PRO A 92 15.15 16.62 -8.55
C PRO A 92 15.28 17.95 -9.30
N ARG A 93 16.07 18.87 -8.77
CA ARG A 93 16.47 20.12 -9.45
C ARG A 93 17.89 20.00 -9.96
N ASP A 94 18.21 20.82 -10.96
CA ASP A 94 19.58 20.91 -11.45
C ASP A 94 20.55 21.31 -10.34
N GLY A 95 21.57 20.47 -10.13
CA GLY A 95 22.61 20.68 -9.12
C GLY A 95 22.29 20.14 -7.74
N ASP A 96 21.13 19.50 -7.54
CA ASP A 96 20.81 18.86 -6.27
C ASP A 96 21.85 17.78 -5.90
N VAL A 97 22.03 17.58 -4.59
CA VAL A 97 22.94 16.57 -4.05
C VAL A 97 22.21 15.73 -3.03
N VAL A 98 22.24 14.41 -3.24
CA VAL A 98 21.63 13.40 -2.38
C VAL A 98 22.71 12.61 -1.69
N ASP A 99 22.63 12.51 -0.37
CA ASP A 99 23.55 11.69 0.42
C ASP A 99 22.88 10.38 0.82
N LEU A 100 23.51 9.26 0.42
CA LEU A 100 23.07 7.92 0.76
C LEU A 100 24.13 7.16 1.53
N ASN A 101 23.70 6.39 2.53
CA ASN A 101 24.51 5.38 3.18
C ASN A 101 24.21 4.00 2.59
N LEU A 102 25.25 3.31 2.12
CA LEU A 102 25.20 1.94 1.65
C LEU A 102 25.76 1.02 2.73
N LEU A 103 24.93 0.10 3.21
CA LEU A 103 25.32 -0.98 4.11
C LEU A 103 25.11 -2.33 3.43
N SER A 104 25.89 -3.34 3.84
CA SER A 104 25.76 -4.71 3.33
C SER A 104 24.76 -5.48 4.18
N ARG A 105 23.86 -6.21 3.53
CA ARG A 105 23.12 -7.31 4.16
C ARG A 105 24.06 -8.44 4.56
N THR A 106 23.60 -9.29 5.48
CA THR A 106 24.27 -10.56 5.78
C THR A 106 24.08 -11.56 4.65
N ALA A 107 24.89 -12.62 4.65
CA ALA A 107 24.83 -13.63 3.60
C ALA A 107 23.46 -14.34 3.61
N GLU A 108 22.91 -14.57 4.79
CA GLU A 108 21.61 -15.19 5.04
C GLU A 108 20.47 -14.35 4.46
N GLN A 109 20.50 -13.03 4.70
CA GLN A 109 19.52 -12.10 4.15
C GLN A 109 19.61 -12.00 2.62
N GLU A 110 20.83 -11.91 2.08
CA GLU A 110 21.04 -11.84 0.63
C GLU A 110 20.55 -13.12 -0.07
N GLN A 111 20.89 -14.30 0.48
CA GLN A 111 20.44 -15.59 -0.03
C GLN A 111 18.91 -15.72 0.03
N PHE A 112 18.30 -15.31 1.15
CA PHE A 112 16.85 -15.33 1.30
C PHE A 112 16.15 -14.46 0.25
N LEU A 113 16.57 -13.21 0.06
CA LEU A 113 15.97 -12.30 -0.93
C LEU A 113 16.18 -12.78 -2.37
N ALA A 114 17.34 -13.39 -2.66
CA ALA A 114 17.61 -14.01 -3.95
C ALA A 114 16.72 -15.23 -4.20
N ALA A 115 16.43 -16.04 -3.18
CA ALA A 115 15.52 -17.17 -3.25
C ALA A 115 14.04 -16.74 -3.34
N LEU A 116 13.69 -15.62 -2.68
CA LEU A 116 12.34 -15.05 -2.71
C LEU A 116 11.99 -14.56 -4.12
N SER A 117 12.88 -13.81 -4.77
CA SER A 117 12.67 -13.15 -6.07
C SER A 117 12.03 -14.00 -7.19
N PRO A 118 12.49 -15.23 -7.49
CA PRO A 118 11.86 -16.06 -8.53
C PRO A 118 10.52 -16.68 -8.11
N MET A 119 10.26 -16.84 -6.81
CA MET A 119 9.03 -17.46 -6.30
C MET A 119 7.81 -16.53 -6.39
N LEU A 120 8.02 -15.24 -6.66
CA LEU A 120 7.00 -14.19 -6.64
C LEU A 120 6.00 -14.25 -7.80
N ALA A 121 6.29 -15.05 -8.84
CA ALA A 121 5.39 -15.19 -9.99
C ALA A 121 4.20 -16.13 -9.70
N ASP A 122 4.41 -17.23 -8.97
CA ASP A 122 3.41 -18.31 -8.82
C ASP A 122 3.55 -19.12 -7.50
N GLY A 123 4.49 -18.79 -6.60
CA GLY A 123 4.91 -19.65 -5.50
C GLY A 123 4.36 -19.27 -4.12
N ASP A 124 3.94 -20.28 -3.35
CA ASP A 124 3.78 -20.16 -1.91
C ASP A 124 5.16 -20.02 -1.24
N VAL A 125 5.39 -18.90 -0.55
CA VAL A 125 6.67 -18.62 0.14
C VAL A 125 6.66 -19.04 1.61
N SER A 126 5.56 -19.63 2.11
CA SER A 126 5.40 -19.99 3.53
C SER A 126 6.53 -20.86 4.04
N GLU A 127 6.92 -21.90 3.28
CA GLU A 127 8.02 -22.81 3.67
C GLU A 127 9.38 -22.10 3.71
N LEU A 128 9.63 -21.18 2.78
CA LEU A 128 10.86 -20.38 2.74
C LEU A 128 10.96 -19.48 3.98
N VAL A 129 9.85 -18.81 4.34
CA VAL A 129 9.79 -17.91 5.50
C VAL A 129 9.86 -18.68 6.81
N GLN A 130 9.13 -19.78 6.93
CA GLN A 130 9.11 -20.62 8.13
C GLN A 130 10.51 -21.16 8.48
N ASN A 131 11.27 -21.57 7.45
CA ASN A 131 12.61 -22.13 7.61
C ASN A 131 13.72 -21.06 7.61
N ALA A 132 13.37 -19.78 7.46
CA ALA A 132 14.36 -18.72 7.41
C ALA A 132 15.10 -18.53 8.76
N PRO A 133 16.40 -18.20 8.74
CA PRO A 133 17.17 -17.90 9.94
C PRO A 133 16.53 -16.77 10.77
N ALA A 134 16.80 -16.77 12.09
CA ALA A 134 16.25 -15.75 13.00
C ALA A 134 16.61 -14.32 12.57
N GLU A 135 17.80 -14.09 12.02
CA GLU A 135 18.22 -12.78 11.50
C GLU A 135 17.38 -12.32 10.31
N VAL A 136 16.92 -13.24 9.46
CA VAL A 136 16.02 -12.92 8.34
C VAL A 136 14.61 -12.63 8.85
N ARG A 137 14.10 -13.46 9.77
CA ARG A 137 12.77 -13.27 10.38
C ARG A 137 12.72 -12.04 11.31
N GLY A 138 13.86 -11.56 11.76
CA GLY A 138 14.04 -10.31 12.50
C GLY A 138 14.37 -9.10 11.62
N ASP A 139 14.61 -9.27 10.33
CA ASP A 139 14.93 -8.17 9.43
C ASP A 139 13.67 -7.57 8.81
N ARG A 140 13.47 -6.28 9.06
CA ARG A 140 12.32 -5.51 8.59
C ARG A 140 12.17 -5.59 7.06
N TYR A 141 13.26 -5.42 6.32
CA TYR A 141 13.22 -5.39 4.86
C TYR A 141 12.84 -6.77 4.31
N CYS A 142 13.43 -7.85 4.82
CA CYS A 142 13.10 -9.21 4.41
C CYS A 142 11.62 -9.52 4.64
N MET A 143 11.07 -9.16 5.80
CA MET A 143 9.66 -9.41 6.10
C MET A 143 8.71 -8.50 5.30
N LEU A 144 9.08 -7.24 5.02
CA LEU A 144 8.31 -6.42 4.07
C LEU A 144 8.32 -7.02 2.67
N ALA A 145 9.44 -7.59 2.23
CA ALA A 145 9.52 -8.27 0.93
C ALA A 145 8.54 -9.44 0.88
N VAL A 146 8.48 -10.26 1.92
CA VAL A 146 7.47 -11.34 2.00
C VAL A 146 6.05 -10.80 1.83
N VAL A 147 5.71 -9.72 2.54
CA VAL A 147 4.35 -9.13 2.51
C VAL A 147 4.00 -8.53 1.15
N ALA A 148 4.94 -7.89 0.45
CA ALA A 148 4.65 -7.27 -0.84
C ALA A 148 4.37 -8.25 -1.97
N TRP A 149 4.86 -9.49 -1.84
CA TRP A 149 4.86 -10.45 -2.94
C TRP A 149 4.10 -11.73 -2.65
N ASN A 150 3.51 -11.87 -1.47
CA ASN A 150 2.60 -12.98 -1.15
C ASN A 150 1.17 -12.49 -0.91
N TYR A 151 0.22 -13.06 -1.66
CA TYR A 151 -1.20 -12.90 -1.38
C TYR A 151 -1.70 -13.87 -0.30
N ASN A 152 -0.90 -14.85 0.13
CA ASN A 152 -1.22 -15.76 1.22
C ASN A 152 -0.79 -15.17 2.57
N TYR A 153 -1.75 -15.13 3.47
CA TYR A 153 -1.77 -14.23 4.63
C TYR A 153 -1.00 -14.64 5.89
N PRO A 154 -0.58 -15.89 6.14
CA PRO A 154 -0.08 -16.28 7.46
C PRO A 154 1.41 -15.99 7.72
N ASP A 155 2.19 -15.51 6.75
CA ASP A 155 3.66 -15.54 6.87
C ASP A 155 4.25 -14.54 7.87
N LEU A 156 3.53 -13.46 8.17
CA LEU A 156 3.96 -12.52 9.22
C LEU A 156 3.97 -13.16 10.61
N GLN A 157 3.26 -14.28 10.82
CA GLN A 157 3.34 -15.02 12.09
C GLN A 157 4.75 -15.54 12.37
N PHE A 158 5.58 -15.74 11.33
CA PHE A 158 6.94 -16.23 11.46
C PHE A 158 7.96 -15.13 11.76
N ALA A 159 7.59 -13.85 11.56
CA ALA A 159 8.43 -12.72 11.92
C ALA A 159 8.74 -12.73 13.43
N SER A 160 9.89 -12.16 13.79
CA SER A 160 10.34 -12.02 15.17
C SER A 160 9.27 -11.34 16.05
N GLU A 161 9.28 -11.63 17.36
CA GLU A 161 8.36 -11.00 18.31
C GLU A 161 8.55 -9.48 18.33
N GLU A 162 9.79 -9.02 18.19
CA GLU A 162 10.16 -7.61 18.14
C GLU A 162 9.50 -6.91 16.94
N LEU A 163 9.58 -7.49 15.74
CA LEU A 163 8.92 -6.94 14.56
C LEU A 163 7.40 -7.01 14.68
N ARG A 164 6.83 -8.11 15.20
CA ARG A 164 5.37 -8.23 15.38
C ARG A 164 4.82 -7.23 16.41
N ALA A 165 5.66 -6.76 17.33
CA ALA A 165 5.34 -5.69 18.28
C ALA A 165 5.68 -4.27 17.76
N ASP A 166 6.41 -4.16 16.66
CA ASP A 166 6.83 -2.88 16.09
C ASP A 166 5.70 -2.22 15.30
N ARG A 167 5.08 -1.22 15.94
CA ARG A 167 3.97 -0.45 15.38
C ARG A 167 4.25 0.10 13.97
N GLU A 168 5.44 0.64 13.70
CA GLU A 168 5.71 1.27 12.41
C GLU A 168 5.93 0.22 11.32
N PHE A 169 6.64 -0.87 11.63
CA PHE A 169 6.73 -2.00 10.70
C PHE A 169 5.35 -2.52 10.31
N ILE A 170 4.48 -2.70 11.30
CA ILE A 170 3.12 -3.15 11.05
C ILE A 170 2.33 -2.16 10.19
N LEU A 171 2.43 -0.85 10.48
CA LEU A 171 1.78 0.16 9.64
C LEU A 171 2.34 0.18 8.20
N GLN A 172 3.62 -0.14 7.99
CA GLN A 172 4.19 -0.34 6.66
C GLN A 172 3.58 -1.56 5.97
N CYS A 173 3.39 -2.67 6.68
CA CYS A 173 2.66 -3.84 6.15
C CYS A 173 1.21 -3.50 5.77
N VAL A 174 0.52 -2.67 6.57
CA VAL A 174 -0.86 -2.24 6.28
C VAL A 174 -0.96 -1.44 4.98
N THR A 175 0.04 -0.59 4.69
CA THR A 175 0.10 0.14 3.41
C THR A 175 0.15 -0.81 2.22
N ILE A 176 0.87 -1.93 2.35
CA ILE A 176 0.93 -2.95 1.30
C ILE A 176 -0.41 -3.71 1.24
N TYR A 177 -0.80 -4.33 2.35
CA TYR A 177 -2.04 -5.12 2.46
C TYR A 177 -2.62 -5.04 3.87
N ALA A 178 -3.78 -4.40 4.03
CA ALA A 178 -4.49 -4.32 5.31
C ALA A 178 -4.80 -5.69 5.95
N ARG A 179 -4.88 -6.77 5.16
CA ARG A 179 -5.12 -8.13 5.67
C ARG A 179 -4.02 -8.67 6.57
N CYS A 180 -2.83 -8.05 6.58
CA CYS A 180 -1.79 -8.37 7.56
C CYS A 180 -2.29 -8.23 9.01
N LEU A 181 -3.26 -7.34 9.27
CA LEU A 181 -3.90 -7.12 10.57
C LEU A 181 -4.53 -8.39 11.15
N TRP A 182 -4.87 -9.39 10.34
CA TRP A 182 -5.39 -10.65 10.84
C TRP A 182 -4.35 -11.49 11.60
N CYS A 183 -3.06 -11.34 11.27
CA CYS A 183 -1.97 -12.04 11.96
C CYS A 183 -1.48 -11.28 13.20
N ILE A 184 -2.03 -10.11 13.46
CA ILE A 184 -1.60 -9.21 14.51
C ILE A 184 -2.56 -9.40 15.69
N GLY A 185 -2.01 -9.47 16.90
CA GLY A 185 -2.81 -9.74 18.10
C GLY A 185 -3.88 -8.68 18.35
N GLU A 186 -4.92 -9.06 19.09
CA GLU A 186 -6.10 -8.21 19.40
C GLU A 186 -5.74 -6.83 19.98
N HIS A 187 -4.59 -6.72 20.64
CA HIS A 187 -4.13 -5.49 21.28
C HIS A 187 -3.92 -4.30 20.33
N LEU A 188 -3.45 -4.50 19.09
CA LEU A 188 -3.27 -3.40 18.12
C LEU A 188 -4.57 -3.07 17.39
N VAL A 189 -5.37 -4.08 17.02
CA VAL A 189 -6.65 -3.84 16.33
C VAL A 189 -7.74 -3.24 17.23
N GLY A 190 -7.53 -3.26 18.56
CA GLY A 190 -8.32 -2.51 19.54
C GLY A 190 -7.72 -1.16 19.94
N ASP A 191 -6.48 -0.85 19.55
CA ASP A 191 -5.89 0.48 19.78
C ASP A 191 -6.46 1.47 18.76
N ARG A 192 -7.30 2.38 19.25
CA ARG A 192 -7.91 3.45 18.47
C ARG A 192 -6.89 4.29 17.68
N ALA A 193 -5.80 4.71 18.32
CA ALA A 193 -4.81 5.57 17.68
C ALA A 193 -4.04 4.80 16.60
N PHE A 194 -3.78 3.52 16.82
CA PHE A 194 -3.20 2.65 15.80
C PHE A 194 -4.13 2.48 14.61
N MET A 195 -5.40 2.13 14.88
CA MET A 195 -6.39 1.91 13.83
C MET A 195 -6.69 3.18 13.04
N GLU A 196 -6.68 4.35 13.66
CA GLU A 196 -6.81 5.62 12.93
C GLU A 196 -5.70 5.79 11.89
N GLU A 197 -4.45 5.54 12.27
CA GLU A 197 -3.30 5.64 11.36
C GLU A 197 -3.32 4.52 10.30
N ALA A 198 -3.67 3.30 10.69
CA ALA A 198 -3.85 2.17 9.77
C ALA A 198 -4.93 2.47 8.71
N ILE A 199 -6.05 3.09 9.10
CA ILE A 199 -7.14 3.47 8.19
C ILE A 199 -6.70 4.59 7.24
N ARG A 200 -5.88 5.55 7.70
CA ARG A 200 -5.30 6.58 6.82
C ARG A 200 -4.42 5.98 5.73
N ARG A 201 -3.62 4.96 6.07
CA ARG A 201 -2.75 4.26 5.11
C ARG A 201 -3.52 3.30 4.21
N SER A 202 -4.53 2.61 4.75
CA SER A 202 -5.41 1.73 4.00
C SER A 202 -6.82 1.73 4.58
N PRO A 203 -7.82 2.28 3.88
CA PRO A 203 -9.21 2.32 4.35
C PRO A 203 -9.81 0.94 4.70
N PHE A 204 -9.28 -0.13 4.10
CA PHE A 204 -9.67 -1.51 4.37
C PHE A 204 -9.26 -2.00 5.77
N ALA A 205 -8.36 -1.30 6.47
CA ALA A 205 -7.96 -1.63 7.83
C ALA A 205 -9.16 -1.68 8.81
N LEU A 206 -10.23 -0.91 8.54
CA LEU A 206 -11.44 -0.92 9.35
C LEU A 206 -12.08 -2.33 9.47
N GLU A 207 -11.92 -3.19 8.47
CA GLU A 207 -12.41 -4.58 8.48
C GLU A 207 -11.84 -5.41 9.64
N TYR A 208 -10.63 -5.08 10.09
CA TYR A 208 -9.90 -5.83 11.11
C TYR A 208 -10.02 -5.21 12.50
N ALA A 209 -10.58 -3.99 12.61
CA ALA A 209 -10.81 -3.35 13.90
C ALA A 209 -11.79 -4.15 14.78
N THR A 210 -11.71 -3.95 16.09
CA THR A 210 -12.71 -4.48 17.04
C THR A 210 -14.10 -3.91 16.76
N ASP A 211 -15.15 -4.60 17.22
CA ASP A 211 -16.54 -4.16 17.04
C ASP A 211 -16.80 -2.77 17.63
N ASP A 212 -16.16 -2.43 18.76
CA ASP A 212 -16.24 -1.10 19.36
C ASP A 212 -15.72 -0.02 18.41
N LEU A 213 -14.55 -0.24 17.78
CA LEU A 213 -13.96 0.69 16.82
C LEU A 213 -14.73 0.74 15.50
N LYS A 214 -15.26 -0.40 15.01
CA LYS A 214 -16.18 -0.46 13.86
C LYS A 214 -17.48 0.29 14.12
N ASN A 215 -17.82 0.48 15.39
CA ASN A 215 -18.97 1.25 15.81
C ASN A 215 -18.66 2.74 15.98
N GLU A 216 -17.42 3.19 15.83
CA GLU A 216 -17.06 4.60 15.94
C GLU A 216 -17.28 5.38 14.63
N GLU A 217 -18.19 6.34 14.64
CA GLU A 217 -18.53 7.13 13.46
C GLU A 217 -17.33 7.87 12.86
N ALA A 218 -16.41 8.36 13.70
CA ALA A 218 -15.21 9.09 13.25
C ALA A 218 -14.29 8.20 12.39
N LEU A 219 -14.03 6.96 12.81
CA LEU A 219 -13.20 6.01 12.07
C LEU A 219 -13.91 5.52 10.81
N VAL A 220 -15.23 5.29 10.87
CA VAL A 220 -16.04 4.93 9.70
C VAL A 220 -15.99 6.04 8.64
N ARG A 221 -16.19 7.29 9.04
CA ARG A 221 -16.09 8.44 8.12
C ARG A 221 -14.68 8.60 7.55
N LEU A 222 -13.65 8.35 8.36
CA LEU A 222 -12.27 8.37 7.88
C LEU A 222 -12.04 7.32 6.78
N ALA A 223 -12.48 6.08 6.99
CA ALA A 223 -12.37 5.02 5.99
C ALA A 223 -13.19 5.32 4.72
N LEU A 224 -14.40 5.87 4.86
CA LEU A 224 -15.26 6.25 3.74
C LEU A 224 -14.69 7.35 2.84
N LYS A 225 -13.82 8.21 3.36
CA LYS A 225 -13.11 9.20 2.53
C LYS A 225 -12.23 8.50 1.49
N GLY A 226 -11.60 7.39 1.85
CA GLY A 226 -10.71 6.64 0.97
C GLY A 226 -11.42 5.59 0.11
N THR A 227 -12.44 4.88 0.63
CA THR A 227 -13.22 3.92 -0.17
C THR A 227 -14.69 3.80 0.29
N PRO A 228 -15.67 3.87 -0.64
CA PRO A 228 -17.07 3.59 -0.35
C PRO A 228 -17.33 2.19 0.25
N SER A 229 -16.44 1.25 -0.06
CA SER A 229 -16.57 -0.14 0.40
C SER A 229 -16.38 -0.30 1.90
N ALA A 230 -15.80 0.69 2.59
CA ALA A 230 -15.57 0.63 4.02
C ALA A 230 -16.87 0.53 4.84
N LEU A 231 -18.01 0.95 4.29
CA LEU A 231 -19.30 0.86 4.99
C LEU A 231 -19.72 -0.59 5.27
N SER A 232 -19.28 -1.57 4.47
CA SER A 232 -19.59 -2.98 4.72
C SER A 232 -18.86 -3.51 5.97
N ALA A 233 -17.68 -2.98 6.28
CA ALA A 233 -16.92 -3.32 7.47
C ALA A 233 -17.43 -2.65 8.76
N ALA A 234 -18.14 -1.52 8.63
CA ALA A 234 -18.69 -0.78 9.76
C ALA A 234 -19.87 -1.50 10.43
N ALA A 235 -20.19 -1.11 11.66
CA ALA A 235 -21.36 -1.63 12.38
C ALA A 235 -22.66 -1.44 11.56
N PRO A 236 -23.62 -2.41 11.58
CA PRO A 236 -24.80 -2.40 10.72
C PRO A 236 -25.64 -1.10 10.78
N ARG A 237 -25.64 -0.39 11.91
CA ARG A 237 -26.36 0.88 12.07
C ARG A 237 -25.95 1.95 11.06
N PHE A 238 -24.71 1.94 10.59
CA PHE A 238 -24.23 2.91 9.60
C PHE A 238 -24.82 2.68 8.21
N ARG A 239 -25.28 1.45 7.92
CA ARG A 239 -25.96 1.10 6.66
C ARG A 239 -27.41 1.58 6.60
N ASP A 240 -27.90 2.20 7.68
CA ASP A 240 -29.19 2.89 7.73
C ASP A 240 -29.06 4.42 7.86
N MET A 241 -27.82 4.92 7.98
CA MET A 241 -27.53 6.35 8.00
C MET A 241 -27.50 6.90 6.58
N LYS A 242 -28.65 7.45 6.16
CA LYS A 242 -28.87 7.98 4.80
C LYS A 242 -27.71 8.81 4.25
N GLU A 243 -27.11 9.70 5.06
CA GLU A 243 -25.97 10.51 4.65
C GLU A 243 -24.76 9.66 4.20
N LEU A 244 -24.35 8.68 5.01
CA LEU A 244 -23.22 7.79 4.69
C LEU A 244 -23.55 6.86 3.53
N VAL A 245 -24.79 6.38 3.48
CA VAL A 245 -25.29 5.53 2.39
C VAL A 245 -25.24 6.29 1.06
N LEU A 246 -25.71 7.53 1.02
CA LEU A 246 -25.63 8.40 -0.16
C LEU A 246 -24.17 8.62 -0.59
N GLN A 247 -23.26 8.88 0.34
CA GLN A 247 -21.82 8.99 0.03
C GLN A 247 -21.26 7.72 -0.63
N CYS A 248 -21.77 6.54 -0.25
CA CYS A 248 -21.34 5.27 -0.82
C CYS A 248 -21.93 5.02 -2.20
N VAL A 249 -23.26 5.06 -2.33
CA VAL A 249 -23.95 4.65 -3.56
C VAL A 249 -23.73 5.63 -4.71
N THR A 250 -23.40 6.89 -4.44
CA THR A 250 -23.05 7.89 -5.48
C THR A 250 -21.69 7.64 -6.13
N LYS A 251 -20.80 6.89 -5.46
CA LYS A 251 -19.48 6.50 -5.98
C LYS A 251 -19.43 5.04 -6.42
N ARG A 252 -20.36 4.21 -5.93
CA ARG A 252 -20.47 2.77 -6.20
C ARG A 252 -21.91 2.33 -6.02
N GLY A 253 -22.73 2.46 -7.05
CA GLY A 253 -24.17 2.17 -7.05
C GLY A 253 -24.49 0.73 -6.64
N TYR A 254 -23.66 -0.24 -7.04
CA TYR A 254 -23.76 -1.64 -6.57
C TYR A 254 -23.69 -1.80 -5.05
N ALA A 255 -23.16 -0.82 -4.31
CA ALA A 255 -23.14 -0.86 -2.84
C ALA A 255 -24.56 -0.88 -2.23
N LEU A 256 -25.59 -0.49 -2.98
CA LEU A 256 -26.99 -0.56 -2.56
C LEU A 256 -27.39 -1.96 -2.04
N ARG A 257 -26.80 -3.02 -2.58
CA ARG A 257 -27.06 -4.41 -2.18
C ARG A 257 -26.76 -4.69 -0.71
N GLU A 258 -25.76 -3.99 -0.15
CA GLU A 258 -25.29 -4.16 1.22
C GLU A 258 -26.08 -3.28 2.22
N MET A 259 -26.91 -2.36 1.73
CA MET A 259 -27.65 -1.41 2.56
C MET A 259 -28.89 -2.04 3.20
N SER A 260 -29.42 -1.38 4.24
CA SER A 260 -30.66 -1.81 4.89
C SER A 260 -31.83 -1.84 3.91
N ASP A 261 -32.85 -2.66 4.18
CA ASP A 261 -34.06 -2.70 3.35
C ASP A 261 -34.78 -1.34 3.33
N ARG A 262 -34.65 -0.56 4.41
CA ARG A 262 -35.13 0.82 4.48
C ARG A 262 -34.41 1.71 3.47
N MET A 263 -33.09 1.60 3.32
CA MET A 263 -32.32 2.36 2.31
C MET A 263 -32.57 1.88 0.88
N LYS A 264 -32.78 0.57 0.68
CA LYS A 264 -33.24 -0.01 -0.61
C LYS A 264 -34.64 0.44 -1.01
N SER A 265 -35.40 0.98 -0.05
CA SER A 265 -36.73 1.58 -0.24
C SER A 265 -36.71 3.10 -0.15
N ASP A 266 -35.55 3.72 0.08
CA ASP A 266 -35.41 5.18 0.05
C ASP A 266 -35.20 5.62 -1.40
N ARG A 267 -36.16 6.38 -1.89
CA ARG A 267 -36.20 6.82 -3.29
C ARG A 267 -34.96 7.62 -3.71
N GLU A 268 -34.47 8.50 -2.85
CA GLU A 268 -33.31 9.33 -3.14
C GLU A 268 -32.03 8.47 -3.23
N VAL A 269 -31.88 7.53 -2.30
CA VAL A 269 -30.77 6.58 -2.29
C VAL A 269 -30.78 5.72 -3.55
N VAL A 270 -31.93 5.15 -3.92
CA VAL A 270 -32.05 4.31 -5.13
C VAL A 270 -31.78 5.11 -6.40
N LEU A 271 -32.34 6.31 -6.54
CA LEU A 271 -32.05 7.16 -7.70
C LEU A 271 -30.56 7.51 -7.79
N ALA A 272 -29.91 7.80 -6.66
CA ALA A 272 -28.47 8.04 -6.64
C ALA A 272 -27.66 6.80 -7.05
N ALA A 273 -28.02 5.62 -6.55
CA ALA A 273 -27.38 4.35 -6.90
C ALA A 273 -27.53 4.01 -8.39
N VAL A 274 -28.75 4.16 -8.93
CA VAL A 274 -29.08 3.82 -10.33
C VAL A 274 -28.45 4.82 -11.30
N ARG A 275 -28.28 6.09 -10.90
CA ARG A 275 -27.53 7.10 -11.68
C ARG A 275 -26.07 6.74 -11.86
N GLU A 276 -25.45 6.19 -10.82
CA GLU A 276 -24.06 5.73 -10.89
C GLU A 276 -23.96 4.41 -11.65
N CYS A 277 -24.81 3.45 -11.29
CA CYS A 277 -24.84 2.12 -11.89
C CYS A 277 -26.29 1.67 -12.13
N PRO A 278 -26.76 1.66 -13.39
CA PRO A 278 -28.11 1.24 -13.74
C PRO A 278 -28.50 -0.15 -13.21
N GLN A 279 -27.55 -1.09 -13.18
CA GLN A 279 -27.79 -2.44 -12.66
C GLN A 279 -28.14 -2.46 -11.16
N ALA A 280 -27.81 -1.41 -10.40
CA ALA A 280 -28.14 -1.32 -8.98
C ALA A 280 -29.65 -1.40 -8.70
N ILE A 281 -30.50 -1.16 -9.72
CA ILE A 281 -31.95 -1.32 -9.62
C ILE A 281 -32.37 -2.73 -9.16
N GLU A 282 -31.56 -3.75 -9.45
CA GLU A 282 -31.83 -5.13 -9.03
C GLU A 282 -31.86 -5.30 -7.50
N TYR A 283 -31.31 -4.35 -6.75
CA TYR A 283 -31.28 -4.35 -5.28
C TYR A 283 -32.32 -3.43 -4.65
N ALA A 284 -32.98 -2.58 -5.43
CA ALA A 284 -34.05 -1.72 -4.91
C ALA A 284 -35.26 -2.56 -4.49
N SER A 285 -36.11 -1.98 -3.63
CA SER A 285 -37.41 -2.56 -3.30
C SER A 285 -38.29 -2.74 -4.55
N PRO A 286 -39.24 -3.70 -4.55
CA PRO A 286 -40.14 -3.91 -5.69
C PRO A 286 -40.86 -2.65 -6.15
N ASP A 287 -41.29 -1.80 -5.20
CA ASP A 287 -41.99 -0.54 -5.48
C ASP A 287 -41.12 0.43 -6.27
N LEU A 288 -39.84 0.58 -5.90
CA LEU A 288 -38.92 1.48 -6.59
C LEU A 288 -38.42 0.93 -7.93
N ARG A 289 -38.48 -0.39 -8.17
CA ARG A 289 -38.26 -0.97 -9.51
C ARG A 289 -39.36 -0.59 -10.50
N ALA A 290 -40.58 -0.40 -10.01
CA ALA A 290 -41.71 0.06 -10.80
C ALA A 290 -41.83 1.60 -10.85
N ASP A 291 -40.98 2.36 -10.14
CA ASP A 291 -41.06 3.82 -10.09
C ASP A 291 -40.85 4.43 -11.49
N PRO A 292 -41.75 5.33 -11.95
CA PRO A 292 -41.65 5.93 -13.27
C PRO A 292 -40.37 6.73 -13.50
N GLU A 293 -39.88 7.46 -12.51
CA GLU A 293 -38.65 8.26 -12.63
C GLU A 293 -37.42 7.37 -12.74
N VAL A 294 -37.36 6.31 -11.94
CA VAL A 294 -36.28 5.30 -12.03
C VAL A 294 -36.28 4.65 -13.42
N ASN A 295 -37.45 4.29 -13.94
CA ASN A 295 -37.58 3.71 -15.28
C ASN A 295 -37.22 4.69 -16.41
N VAL A 296 -37.51 5.99 -16.25
CA VAL A 296 -37.04 7.03 -17.18
C VAL A 296 -35.52 7.11 -17.16
N LEU A 297 -34.93 7.07 -15.96
CA LEU A 297 -33.48 7.16 -15.78
C LEU A 297 -32.73 5.97 -16.43
N LEU A 298 -33.25 4.75 -16.25
CA LEU A 298 -32.69 3.54 -16.88
C LEU A 298 -32.74 3.58 -18.40
N LYS A 299 -33.79 4.18 -18.98
CA LYS A 299 -33.91 4.33 -20.45
C LYS A 299 -32.94 5.38 -21.00
N ALA A 300 -32.66 6.43 -20.23
CA ALA A 300 -31.74 7.49 -20.63
C ALA A 300 -30.26 7.06 -20.63
N GLY A 301 -29.87 6.08 -19.81
CA GLY A 301 -28.49 5.57 -19.72
C GLY A 301 -28.13 4.43 -20.69
N ASN A 302 -29.06 3.98 -21.54
CA ASN A 302 -28.86 2.91 -22.53
C ASN A 302 -28.67 3.43 -23.98
N LEU A 303 -28.10 4.63 -24.15
CA LEU A 303 -27.75 5.24 -25.45
C LEU A 303 -26.24 5.43 -25.60
#